data_AF-A0A554VN80-F1
#
_entry.id   AF-A0A554VN80-F1
#
_cell.length_a   1.000
_cell.length_b   1.000
_cell.length_c   1.000
_cell.angle_alpha   90.00
_cell.angle_beta   90.00
_cell.angle_gamma   90.00
#
_symmetry.space_group_name_H-M   'P 1'
#
loop_
_entity.id
_entity.type
_entity.pdbx_description
1 polymer ?
#
loop_
_entity_poly.entity_id
_entity_poly.type
_entity_poly.pdbx_seq_one_letter_code
_entity_poly.pdbx_strand_id
1 'polypeptide(L)'
;MEINKKNRTELKSYFKINDKPTQEEFADFIEAGLNQAEDGIAKVQGNPLSVQAEGETVGTQEVLDIYENLSDDNPQWSINLNPRVNSDAPNSNQPGFNIKDITGQSRLFIKSGDGNVGVGTIEPTAKLTIEGKDTTPLISITDTTNTPTTIFKVSKKEGVAVKGTLQVEGDLKASNISDNDELDNTATSHDKLPTQKAVKTYVDTRLPKGLISMWSGQDIPKGWVLCDGTNNTPDLSGRFIVGMEKNNPEYQIGKKGGANEVTLTQAQMPSHTHLDNGHTHGVNDPGHNHNHGNFNGLVRFTNKDTTDTMDNNTGSGREFALNNFGTIQSNKTGVSIKTAKANLQSTGGNKAHENRPPYFVLAYIMKL
;
A
#
# COMPACT_ATOMS: atom_id res chain seq x y z
N MET A 1 -7.71 -75.32 15.49
CA MET A 1 -8.91 -76.04 16.00
C MET A 1 -8.62 -77.55 16.04
N GLU A 2 -8.95 -78.28 17.12
CA GLU A 2 -8.83 -79.75 17.13
C GLU A 2 -9.98 -80.38 16.33
N ILE A 3 -9.69 -80.77 15.08
CA ILE A 3 -10.64 -81.55 14.27
C ILE A 3 -10.49 -83.02 14.66
N ASN A 4 -11.23 -83.43 15.69
CA ASN A 4 -11.20 -84.79 16.22
C ASN A 4 -12.16 -85.75 15.48
N LYS A 5 -12.84 -85.26 14.44
CA LYS A 5 -13.79 -86.04 13.62
C LYS A 5 -13.06 -86.84 12.54
N LYS A 6 -13.42 -88.11 12.36
CA LYS A 6 -12.82 -88.99 11.33
C LYS A 6 -13.07 -88.47 9.92
N ASN A 7 -12.07 -88.60 9.05
CA ASN A 7 -12.21 -88.15 7.68
C ASN A 7 -13.07 -89.12 6.84
N ARG A 8 -13.55 -88.65 5.68
CA ARG A 8 -14.46 -89.44 4.83
C ARG A 8 -13.84 -90.76 4.35
N THR A 9 -12.52 -90.84 4.18
CA THR A 9 -11.84 -92.05 3.74
C THR A 9 -11.86 -93.11 4.84
N GLU A 10 -11.60 -92.71 6.08
CA GLU A 10 -11.69 -93.58 7.26
C GLU A 10 -13.12 -94.05 7.48
N LEU A 11 -14.08 -93.12 7.46
CA LEU A 11 -15.51 -93.46 7.61
C LEU A 11 -15.96 -94.46 6.54
N LYS A 12 -15.66 -94.22 5.26
CA LYS A 12 -16.03 -95.15 4.17
C LYS A 12 -15.42 -96.56 4.34
N SER A 13 -14.33 -96.70 5.07
CA SER A 13 -13.68 -98.00 5.29
C SER A 13 -14.49 -98.92 6.21
N TYR A 14 -15.35 -98.35 7.08
CA TYR A 14 -16.20 -99.08 8.02
C TYR A 14 -17.53 -99.57 7.40
N PHE A 15 -17.96 -98.98 6.28
CA PHE A 15 -19.28 -99.25 5.68
C PHE A 15 -19.18 -99.93 4.30
N LYS A 16 -18.43 -101.04 4.17
CA LYS A 16 -18.41 -101.83 2.92
C LYS A 16 -19.49 -102.91 2.94
N ILE A 17 -19.73 -103.49 1.76
CA ILE A 17 -20.71 -104.57 1.60
C ILE A 17 -20.30 -105.75 2.50
N ASN A 18 -21.26 -106.22 3.31
CA ASN A 18 -21.13 -107.27 4.33
C ASN A 18 -20.39 -106.90 5.62
N ASP A 19 -19.87 -105.68 5.75
CA ASP A 19 -19.33 -105.22 7.03
C ASP A 19 -20.47 -104.95 8.03
N LYS A 20 -20.18 -105.12 9.32
CA LYS A 20 -21.09 -104.77 10.43
C LYS A 20 -20.45 -103.63 11.23
N PRO A 21 -20.76 -102.37 10.89
CA PRO A 21 -20.23 -101.23 11.63
C PRO A 21 -20.66 -101.30 13.10
N THR A 22 -19.75 -100.91 13.99
CA THR A 22 -20.00 -100.82 15.43
C THR A 22 -20.84 -99.59 15.78
N GLN A 23 -21.38 -99.56 17.00
CA GLN A 23 -22.09 -98.38 17.51
C GLN A 23 -21.21 -97.12 17.48
N GLU A 24 -19.92 -97.26 17.81
CA GLU A 24 -18.96 -96.15 17.80
C GLU A 24 -18.71 -95.63 16.37
N GLU A 25 -18.57 -96.52 15.39
CA GLU A 25 -18.42 -96.12 13.97
C GLU A 25 -19.68 -95.44 13.40
N PHE A 26 -20.86 -95.80 13.90
CA PHE A 26 -22.10 -95.08 13.59
C PHE A 26 -22.15 -93.70 14.25
N ALA A 27 -21.70 -93.57 15.50
CA ALA A 27 -21.58 -92.29 16.18
C ALA A 27 -20.60 -91.37 15.43
N ASP A 28 -19.42 -91.89 15.08
CA ASP A 28 -18.41 -91.19 14.27
C ASP A 28 -18.99 -90.67 12.95
N PHE A 29 -19.83 -91.46 12.27
CA PHE A 29 -20.46 -91.06 11.01
C PHE A 29 -21.47 -89.91 11.20
N ILE A 30 -22.30 -89.98 12.25
CA ILE A 30 -23.29 -88.94 12.56
C ILE A 30 -22.57 -87.64 12.95
N GLU A 31 -21.59 -87.74 13.85
CA GLU A 31 -20.84 -86.58 14.34
C GLU A 31 -19.96 -85.95 13.26
N ALA A 32 -19.48 -86.71 12.28
CA ALA A 32 -18.73 -86.19 11.14
C ALA A 32 -19.57 -85.38 10.14
N GLY A 33 -20.90 -85.47 10.21
CA GLY A 33 -21.83 -84.70 9.37
C GLY A 33 -21.98 -83.25 9.82
N LEU A 34 -22.56 -82.43 8.92
CA LEU A 34 -23.13 -81.12 9.28
C LEU A 34 -24.64 -81.28 9.51
N ASN A 35 -25.13 -80.86 10.68
CA ASN A 35 -26.53 -80.87 11.09
C ASN A 35 -27.14 -79.46 10.94
N GLN A 36 -28.19 -79.32 10.12
CA GLN A 36 -28.79 -78.01 9.85
C GLN A 36 -29.43 -77.34 11.07
N ALA A 37 -29.94 -78.12 12.04
CA ALA A 37 -30.60 -77.59 13.22
C ALA A 37 -29.62 -77.16 14.32
N GLU A 38 -28.46 -77.84 14.39
CA GLU A 38 -27.48 -77.65 15.47
C GLU A 38 -26.28 -76.80 15.02
N ASP A 39 -25.85 -76.91 13.76
CA ASP A 39 -24.65 -76.21 13.25
C ASP A 39 -24.96 -74.85 12.61
N GLY A 40 -26.21 -74.38 12.67
CA GLY A 40 -26.59 -73.05 12.16
C GLY A 40 -26.46 -72.86 10.64
N ILE A 41 -26.28 -73.93 9.87
CA ILE A 41 -26.15 -73.89 8.41
C ILE A 41 -27.36 -74.57 7.76
N ALA A 42 -28.14 -73.82 6.99
CA ALA A 42 -29.32 -74.36 6.30
C ALA A 42 -29.24 -74.15 4.79
N LYS A 43 -29.64 -75.18 4.03
CA LYS A 43 -29.75 -75.10 2.56
C LYS A 43 -31.09 -75.64 2.09
N VAL A 44 -32.06 -74.72 1.98
CA VAL A 44 -33.37 -75.03 1.40
C VAL A 44 -33.26 -75.02 -0.14
N GLN A 45 -33.95 -75.96 -0.80
CA GLN A 45 -34.02 -76.01 -2.26
C GLN A 45 -34.59 -74.70 -2.80
N GLY A 46 -33.94 -74.11 -3.80
CA GLY A 46 -34.34 -72.82 -4.39
C GLY A 46 -33.82 -71.57 -3.67
N ASN A 47 -33.32 -71.66 -2.43
CA ASN A 47 -32.77 -70.52 -1.68
C ASN A 47 -31.23 -70.54 -1.62
N PRO A 48 -30.54 -69.41 -1.39
CA PRO A 48 -29.11 -69.40 -1.07
C PRO A 48 -28.76 -70.18 0.21
N LEU A 49 -27.48 -70.43 0.43
CA LEU A 49 -27.00 -70.92 1.72
C LEU A 49 -27.35 -69.91 2.81
N SER A 50 -27.97 -70.37 3.90
CA SER A 50 -28.29 -69.56 5.07
C SER A 50 -27.35 -69.94 6.20
N VAL A 51 -26.81 -68.93 6.88
CA VAL A 51 -25.93 -69.10 8.05
C VAL A 51 -26.53 -68.28 9.18
N GLN A 52 -26.73 -68.92 10.32
CA GLN A 52 -27.16 -68.29 11.56
C GLN A 52 -25.94 -67.84 12.35
N ALA A 53 -25.97 -66.60 12.84
CA ALA A 53 -24.92 -66.09 13.72
C ALA A 53 -24.99 -66.79 15.09
N GLU A 54 -23.85 -67.22 15.60
CA GLU A 54 -23.69 -67.82 16.92
C GLU A 54 -23.37 -66.73 17.95
N GLY A 55 -24.17 -66.65 19.01
CA GLY A 55 -23.97 -65.70 20.11
C GLY A 55 -25.26 -65.11 20.65
N GLU A 56 -25.16 -64.46 21.81
CA GLU A 56 -26.29 -63.80 22.48
C GLU A 56 -26.81 -62.59 21.71
N THR A 57 -28.11 -62.29 21.82
CA THR A 57 -28.71 -61.11 21.14
C THR A 57 -28.06 -59.79 21.55
N VAL A 58 -27.55 -59.73 22.79
CA VAL A 58 -26.86 -58.57 23.37
C VAL A 58 -25.34 -58.73 23.36
N GLY A 59 -24.79 -59.60 22.50
CA GLY A 59 -23.35 -59.80 22.34
C GLY A 59 -22.92 -59.75 20.89
N THR A 60 -21.61 -59.87 20.68
CA THR A 60 -21.06 -60.18 19.37
C THR A 60 -21.61 -61.53 18.91
N GLN A 61 -22.04 -61.62 17.65
CA GLN A 61 -22.55 -62.86 17.08
C GLN A 61 -21.67 -63.27 15.89
N GLU A 62 -20.86 -64.30 16.05
CA GLU A 62 -19.96 -64.76 14.98
C GLU A 62 -20.75 -65.49 13.89
N VAL A 63 -20.42 -65.26 12.62
CA VAL A 63 -21.17 -65.80 11.47
C VAL A 63 -20.30 -66.75 10.65
N LEU A 64 -19.09 -66.33 10.29
CA LEU A 64 -18.21 -67.10 9.42
C LEU A 64 -16.75 -66.81 9.75
N ASP A 65 -16.01 -67.87 10.02
CA ASP A 65 -14.57 -67.84 10.20
C ASP A 65 -13.84 -68.40 8.99
N ILE A 66 -12.79 -67.69 8.57
CA ILE A 66 -12.01 -67.99 7.38
C ILE A 66 -10.56 -68.23 7.82
N TYR A 67 -10.13 -69.48 7.71
CA TYR A 67 -8.80 -69.94 8.07
C TYR A 67 -7.93 -70.11 6.83
N GLU A 68 -6.62 -69.90 6.97
CA GLU A 68 -5.65 -70.39 6.00
C GLU A 68 -5.44 -71.90 6.18
N ASN A 69 -5.21 -72.33 7.44
CA ASN A 69 -5.23 -73.75 7.83
C ASN A 69 -6.15 -73.94 9.04
N LEU A 70 -7.00 -74.98 9.01
CA LEU A 70 -7.93 -75.25 10.13
C LEU A 70 -7.21 -75.70 11.43
N SER A 71 -5.93 -76.07 11.32
CA SER A 71 -5.06 -76.31 12.46
C SER A 71 -4.71 -75.03 13.22
N ASP A 72 -4.84 -73.86 12.61
CA ASP A 72 -4.48 -72.59 13.23
C ASP A 72 -5.40 -72.30 14.45
N ASP A 73 -4.87 -71.59 15.43
CA ASP A 73 -5.60 -71.23 16.64
C ASP A 73 -6.66 -70.16 16.37
N ASN A 74 -6.40 -69.25 15.42
CA ASN A 74 -7.27 -68.11 15.11
C ASN A 74 -7.57 -68.05 13.61
N PRO A 75 -8.79 -67.64 13.22
CA PRO A 75 -9.12 -67.37 11.83
C PRO A 75 -8.35 -66.14 11.31
N GLN A 76 -7.99 -66.15 10.02
CA GLN A 76 -7.36 -65.01 9.37
C GLN A 76 -8.35 -63.85 9.19
N TRP A 77 -9.60 -64.19 8.90
CA TRP A 77 -10.72 -63.27 8.77
C TRP A 77 -11.96 -63.86 9.41
N SER A 78 -12.76 -63.00 10.02
CA SER A 78 -14.06 -63.40 10.56
C SER A 78 -15.12 -62.38 10.18
N ILE A 79 -16.34 -62.88 9.99
CA ILE A 79 -17.54 -62.09 9.79
C ILE A 79 -18.40 -62.24 11.04
N ASN A 80 -18.84 -61.14 11.62
CA ASN A 80 -19.73 -61.15 12.76
C ASN A 80 -20.79 -60.03 12.70
N LEU A 81 -21.84 -60.21 13.48
CA LEU A 81 -22.86 -59.20 13.74
C LEU A 81 -22.64 -58.59 15.12
N ASN A 82 -23.07 -57.34 15.25
CA ASN A 82 -23.11 -56.61 16.52
C ASN A 82 -21.74 -56.60 17.26
N PRO A 83 -20.63 -56.22 16.60
CA PRO A 83 -19.31 -56.18 17.26
C PRO A 83 -19.30 -55.23 18.46
N ARG A 84 -18.47 -55.52 19.46
CA ARG A 84 -18.26 -54.65 20.64
C ARG A 84 -17.35 -53.48 20.34
N VAL A 85 -17.75 -52.27 20.74
CA VAL A 85 -16.90 -51.08 20.76
C VAL A 85 -15.80 -51.23 21.82
N ASN A 86 -16.15 -51.77 22.98
CA ASN A 86 -15.22 -52.04 24.06
C ASN A 86 -15.34 -53.51 24.50
N SER A 87 -14.24 -54.25 24.35
CA SER A 87 -14.15 -55.67 24.73
C SER A 87 -14.55 -55.92 26.18
N ASP A 88 -14.25 -54.98 27.08
CA ASP A 88 -14.49 -55.10 28.52
C ASP A 88 -15.92 -54.69 28.93
N ALA A 89 -16.68 -54.06 28.02
CA ALA A 89 -18.04 -53.61 28.27
C ALA A 89 -19.04 -54.47 27.48
N PRO A 90 -19.74 -55.43 28.11
CA PRO A 90 -20.54 -56.43 27.40
C PRO A 90 -21.75 -55.85 26.64
N ASN A 91 -22.19 -54.64 26.98
CA ASN A 91 -23.31 -53.96 26.34
C ASN A 91 -22.86 -52.85 25.36
N SER A 92 -21.58 -52.82 24.98
CA SER A 92 -21.03 -51.83 24.04
C SER A 92 -21.17 -52.27 22.57
N ASN A 93 -22.08 -53.19 22.28
CA ASN A 93 -22.24 -53.75 20.95
C ASN A 93 -22.82 -52.71 19.99
N GLN A 94 -22.30 -52.67 18.78
CA GLN A 94 -22.77 -51.78 17.73
C GLN A 94 -23.52 -52.59 16.68
N PRO A 95 -24.86 -52.46 16.58
CA PRO A 95 -25.63 -53.26 15.65
C PRO A 95 -25.20 -53.05 14.19
N GLY A 96 -24.89 -54.13 13.49
CA GLY A 96 -24.41 -54.06 12.11
C GLY A 96 -23.66 -55.31 11.66
N PHE A 97 -23.19 -55.26 10.42
CA PHE A 97 -22.40 -56.32 9.78
C PHE A 97 -20.92 -55.92 9.79
N ASN A 98 -20.05 -56.80 10.25
CA ASN A 98 -18.63 -56.51 10.44
C ASN A 98 -17.75 -57.60 9.84
N ILE A 99 -16.62 -57.16 9.27
CA ILE A 99 -15.52 -58.00 8.83
C ILE A 99 -14.29 -57.59 9.64
N LYS A 100 -13.74 -58.52 10.43
CA LYS A 100 -12.55 -58.32 11.25
C LYS A 100 -11.40 -59.20 10.77
N ASP A 101 -10.18 -58.75 11.03
CA ASP A 101 -8.98 -59.55 10.78
C ASP A 101 -8.59 -60.39 12.00
N ILE A 102 -7.49 -61.14 11.87
CA ILE A 102 -6.91 -61.99 12.93
C ILE A 102 -6.63 -61.26 14.25
N THR A 103 -6.44 -59.93 14.23
CA THR A 103 -6.22 -59.13 15.45
C THR A 103 -7.52 -58.76 16.16
N GLY A 104 -8.67 -59.13 15.57
CA GLY A 104 -10.00 -58.73 16.00
C GLY A 104 -10.37 -57.30 15.60
N GLN A 105 -9.50 -56.58 14.89
CA GLN A 105 -9.82 -55.23 14.42
C GLN A 105 -10.80 -55.28 13.26
N SER A 106 -11.84 -54.45 13.34
CA SER A 106 -12.74 -54.21 12.21
C SER A 106 -11.97 -53.60 11.03
N ARG A 107 -12.17 -54.17 9.85
CA ARG A 107 -11.67 -53.65 8.57
C ARG A 107 -12.78 -53.05 7.73
N LEU A 108 -13.99 -53.61 7.83
CA LEU A 108 -15.19 -53.06 7.23
C LEU A 108 -16.37 -53.29 8.16
N PHE A 109 -17.16 -52.24 8.39
CA PHE A 109 -18.38 -52.28 9.18
C PHE A 109 -19.51 -51.57 8.44
N ILE A 110 -20.72 -52.14 8.46
CA ILE A 110 -21.94 -51.52 7.97
C ILE A 110 -22.93 -51.46 9.12
N LYS A 111 -23.21 -50.25 9.61
CA LYS A 111 -24.11 -50.00 10.73
C LYS A 111 -25.56 -50.29 10.34
N SER A 112 -26.25 -51.09 11.15
CA SER A 112 -27.67 -51.38 10.97
C SER A 112 -28.53 -50.12 11.19
N GLY A 113 -29.66 -50.02 10.49
CA GLY A 113 -30.56 -48.86 10.52
C GLY A 113 -30.15 -47.74 9.55
N ASP A 114 -29.00 -47.08 9.81
CA ASP A 114 -28.60 -45.88 9.06
C ASP A 114 -27.77 -46.18 7.79
N GLY A 115 -27.18 -47.37 7.71
CA GLY A 115 -26.34 -47.82 6.59
C GLY A 115 -24.98 -47.13 6.50
N ASN A 116 -24.54 -46.47 7.58
CA ASN A 116 -23.22 -45.83 7.62
C ASN A 116 -22.12 -46.90 7.54
N VAL A 117 -21.11 -46.65 6.70
CA VAL A 117 -19.99 -47.57 6.48
C VAL A 117 -18.74 -47.07 7.20
N GLY A 118 -18.14 -47.94 8.01
CA GLY A 118 -16.85 -47.74 8.65
C GLY A 118 -15.77 -48.58 7.96
N VAL A 119 -14.64 -47.97 7.62
CA VAL A 119 -13.42 -48.68 7.21
C VAL A 119 -12.38 -48.47 8.30
N GLY A 120 -11.97 -49.55 8.96
CA GLY A 120 -11.07 -49.48 10.13
C GLY A 120 -11.75 -49.03 11.43
N THR A 121 -13.06 -48.83 11.44
CA THR A 121 -13.84 -48.41 12.62
C THR A 121 -15.24 -49.02 12.62
N ILE A 122 -15.80 -49.25 13.81
CA ILE A 122 -17.19 -49.69 13.98
C ILE A 122 -18.11 -48.54 14.40
N GLU A 123 -17.59 -47.33 14.63
CA GLU A 123 -18.36 -46.16 15.04
C GLU A 123 -18.39 -45.08 13.94
N PRO A 124 -18.96 -45.36 12.76
CA PRO A 124 -18.96 -44.39 11.67
C PRO A 124 -19.83 -43.17 12.01
N THR A 125 -19.19 -42.00 12.01
CA THR A 125 -19.78 -40.69 12.30
C THR A 125 -20.43 -40.02 11.08
N ALA A 126 -20.21 -40.56 9.88
CA ALA A 126 -20.78 -40.10 8.63
C ALA A 126 -21.20 -41.30 7.75
N LYS A 127 -21.73 -41.04 6.55
CA LYS A 127 -22.09 -42.11 5.59
C LYS A 127 -20.92 -43.02 5.25
N LEU A 128 -19.72 -42.45 5.17
CA LEU A 128 -18.46 -43.17 5.07
C LEU A 128 -17.48 -42.56 6.08
N THR A 129 -17.02 -43.35 7.03
CA THR A 129 -15.96 -42.99 7.97
C THR A 129 -14.78 -43.93 7.74
N ILE A 130 -13.61 -43.37 7.54
CA ILE A 130 -12.37 -44.14 7.37
C ILE A 130 -11.44 -43.75 8.51
N GLU A 131 -11.06 -44.73 9.33
CA GLU A 131 -10.15 -44.55 10.44
C GLU A 131 -8.89 -45.40 10.24
N GLY A 132 -7.73 -44.76 10.40
CA GLY A 132 -6.43 -45.40 10.32
C GLY A 132 -5.58 -45.00 11.52
N LYS A 133 -4.89 -45.98 12.13
CA LYS A 133 -4.01 -45.73 13.29
C LYS A 133 -2.62 -45.22 12.89
N ASP A 134 -2.19 -45.53 11.67
CA ASP A 134 -0.85 -45.23 11.17
C ASP A 134 -0.81 -43.95 10.32
N THR A 135 0.35 -43.64 9.75
CA THR A 135 0.56 -42.50 8.85
C THR A 135 0.18 -42.78 7.41
N THR A 136 -0.30 -43.99 7.10
CA THR A 136 -0.76 -44.36 5.77
C THR A 136 -1.94 -43.46 5.34
N PRO A 137 -2.02 -43.10 4.04
CA PRO A 137 -3.17 -42.36 3.54
C PRO A 137 -4.47 -43.12 3.79
N LEU A 138 -5.49 -42.41 4.27
CA LEU A 138 -6.84 -42.96 4.49
C LEU A 138 -7.52 -43.24 3.13
N ILE A 139 -7.28 -42.37 2.15
CA ILE A 139 -7.72 -42.52 0.77
C ILE A 139 -6.54 -42.20 -0.13
N SER A 140 -6.31 -43.02 -1.15
CA SER A 140 -5.32 -42.77 -2.21
C SER A 140 -5.89 -43.17 -3.56
N ILE A 141 -5.78 -42.29 -4.54
CA ILE A 141 -5.97 -42.59 -5.96
C ILE A 141 -4.59 -42.53 -6.60
N THR A 142 -4.16 -43.65 -7.17
CA THR A 142 -2.81 -43.82 -7.73
C THR A 142 -2.91 -44.17 -9.20
N ASP A 143 -2.17 -43.47 -10.05
CA ASP A 143 -1.94 -43.90 -11.43
C ASP A 143 -0.83 -44.96 -11.41
N THR A 144 -1.13 -46.15 -11.91
CA THR A 144 -0.17 -47.27 -11.97
C THR A 144 0.56 -47.34 -13.31
N THR A 145 0.28 -46.43 -14.25
CA THR A 145 0.97 -46.42 -15.55
C THR A 145 2.36 -45.79 -15.41
N ASN A 146 3.39 -46.53 -15.81
CA ASN A 146 4.81 -46.13 -15.94
C ASN A 146 5.56 -45.57 -14.71
N THR A 147 4.92 -45.35 -13.58
CA THR A 147 5.49 -45.29 -12.21
C THR A 147 4.33 -44.95 -11.27
N PRO A 148 4.10 -45.67 -10.16
CA PRO A 148 3.00 -45.37 -9.24
C PRO A 148 3.08 -43.92 -8.74
N THR A 149 2.15 -43.08 -9.17
CA THR A 149 2.06 -41.70 -8.69
C THR A 149 0.70 -41.43 -8.06
N THR A 150 0.71 -40.90 -6.84
CA THR A 150 -0.51 -40.53 -6.13
C THR A 150 -1.10 -39.26 -6.75
N ILE A 151 -2.28 -39.35 -7.34
CA ILE A 151 -3.03 -38.23 -7.93
C ILE A 151 -3.78 -37.47 -6.83
N PHE A 152 -4.39 -38.21 -5.91
CA PHE A 152 -5.15 -37.67 -4.79
C PHE A 152 -4.86 -38.49 -3.54
N LYS A 153 -4.55 -37.81 -2.43
CA LYS A 153 -4.45 -38.45 -1.12
C LYS A 153 -5.11 -37.63 -0.03
N VAL A 154 -5.72 -38.34 0.91
CA VAL A 154 -6.16 -37.79 2.19
C VAL A 154 -5.35 -38.48 3.29
N SER A 155 -4.59 -37.71 4.06
CA SER A 155 -3.76 -38.22 5.14
C SER A 155 -3.90 -37.39 6.41
N LYS A 156 -3.62 -38.00 7.55
CA LYS A 156 -3.65 -37.33 8.86
C LYS A 156 -2.61 -36.19 8.97
N LYS A 157 -1.45 -36.35 8.32
CA LYS A 157 -0.32 -35.40 8.41
C LYS A 157 -0.46 -34.24 7.44
N GLU A 158 -0.79 -34.53 6.18
CA GLU A 158 -0.75 -33.55 5.09
C GLU A 158 -2.15 -33.09 4.65
N GLY A 159 -3.21 -33.59 5.28
CA GLY A 159 -4.59 -33.29 4.88
C GLY A 159 -4.87 -33.82 3.47
N VAL A 160 -5.38 -32.95 2.60
CA VAL A 160 -5.67 -33.26 1.20
C VAL A 160 -4.50 -32.80 0.33
N ALA A 161 -3.92 -33.72 -0.45
CA ALA A 161 -2.94 -33.39 -1.46
C ALA A 161 -3.40 -33.87 -2.85
N VAL A 162 -3.27 -32.98 -3.83
CA VAL A 162 -3.62 -33.21 -5.24
C VAL A 162 -2.35 -33.02 -6.07
N LYS A 163 -1.98 -34.02 -6.87
CA LYS A 163 -0.89 -33.91 -7.83
C LYS A 163 -1.48 -33.57 -9.20
N GLY A 164 -1.26 -32.34 -9.65
CA GLY A 164 -1.79 -31.81 -10.91
C GLY A 164 -2.72 -30.61 -10.69
N THR A 165 -3.61 -30.36 -11.64
CA THR A 165 -4.56 -29.26 -11.57
C THR A 165 -5.76 -29.62 -10.70
N LEU A 166 -6.10 -28.76 -9.74
CA LEU A 166 -7.39 -28.81 -9.04
C LEU A 166 -8.37 -27.88 -9.77
N GLN A 167 -9.33 -28.46 -10.49
CA GLN A 167 -10.42 -27.71 -11.12
C GLN A 167 -11.63 -27.67 -10.18
N VAL A 168 -12.13 -26.47 -9.88
CA VAL A 168 -13.30 -26.25 -9.02
C VAL A 168 -14.32 -25.42 -9.82
N GLU A 169 -15.47 -25.99 -10.15
CA GLU A 169 -16.55 -25.32 -10.91
C GLU A 169 -17.48 -24.50 -10.00
N GLY A 170 -16.94 -23.87 -8.97
CA GLY A 170 -17.66 -23.09 -7.95
C GLY A 170 -16.70 -22.37 -6.99
N ASP A 171 -17.20 -21.94 -5.83
CA ASP A 171 -16.40 -21.19 -4.86
C ASP A 171 -15.49 -22.11 -4.03
N LEU A 172 -14.18 -21.80 -3.98
CA LEU A 172 -13.24 -22.40 -3.05
C LEU A 172 -13.06 -21.48 -1.82
N LYS A 173 -13.60 -21.87 -0.66
CA LYS A 173 -13.33 -21.20 0.62
C LYS A 173 -12.09 -21.80 1.29
N ALA A 174 -11.04 -21.01 1.43
CA ALA A 174 -9.82 -21.40 2.15
C ALA A 174 -9.44 -20.32 3.18
N SER A 175 -9.23 -20.73 4.44
CA SER A 175 -8.95 -19.81 5.55
C SER A 175 -7.46 -19.70 5.90
N ASN A 176 -6.60 -20.56 5.34
CA ASN A 176 -5.17 -20.66 5.64
C ASN A 176 -4.38 -21.15 4.41
N ILE A 177 -4.50 -20.48 3.26
CA ILE A 177 -3.56 -20.73 2.17
C ILE A 177 -2.21 -20.21 2.66
N SER A 178 -1.21 -21.10 2.82
CA SER A 178 0.16 -20.68 3.12
C SER A 178 0.58 -19.65 2.08
N ASP A 179 1.00 -18.47 2.52
CA ASP A 179 1.82 -17.60 1.68
C ASP A 179 2.98 -18.46 1.18
N ASN A 180 3.18 -18.53 -0.14
CA ASN A 180 4.28 -19.28 -0.73
C ASN A 180 5.59 -18.93 0.01
N ASP A 181 6.22 -19.93 0.61
CA ASP A 181 7.64 -19.85 0.90
C ASP A 181 8.37 -19.74 -0.44
N GLU A 182 9.16 -18.68 -0.55
CA GLU A 182 10.05 -18.30 -1.67
C GLU A 182 9.42 -17.55 -2.86
N LEU A 183 9.48 -16.22 -2.70
CA LEU A 183 9.61 -15.28 -3.82
C LEU A 183 11.06 -15.33 -4.34
N ASP A 184 11.32 -16.16 -5.34
CA ASP A 184 12.51 -16.01 -6.18
C ASP A 184 12.40 -14.69 -6.98
N ASN A 185 13.44 -13.86 -6.91
CA ASN A 185 13.53 -12.56 -7.56
C ASN A 185 14.05 -12.63 -9.01
N THR A 186 14.21 -13.83 -9.57
CA THR A 186 14.80 -14.04 -10.89
C THR A 186 13.79 -14.41 -12.00
N ALA A 187 12.51 -14.66 -11.67
CA ALA A 187 11.48 -15.07 -12.65
C ALA A 187 10.45 -13.96 -12.96
N THR A 188 9.91 -13.96 -14.19
CA THR A 188 8.92 -13.00 -14.68
C THR A 188 7.55 -13.14 -13.99
N SER A 189 6.93 -12.00 -13.68
CA SER A 189 5.74 -11.82 -12.82
C SER A 189 4.42 -12.44 -13.31
N HIS A 190 4.37 -13.12 -14.45
CA HIS A 190 3.10 -13.46 -15.09
C HIS A 190 2.39 -14.68 -14.49
N ASP A 191 3.09 -15.48 -13.68
CA ASP A 191 2.57 -16.75 -13.17
C ASP A 191 2.23 -16.73 -11.66
N LYS A 192 2.40 -15.60 -10.98
CA LYS A 192 2.21 -15.51 -9.51
C LYS A 192 1.54 -14.20 -9.08
N LEU A 193 0.52 -14.29 -8.24
CA LEU A 193 -0.05 -13.14 -7.54
C LEU A 193 0.95 -12.66 -6.47
N PRO A 194 1.47 -11.44 -6.54
CA PRO A 194 2.41 -10.94 -5.54
C PRO A 194 1.69 -10.66 -4.22
N THR A 195 2.36 -10.95 -3.10
CA THR A 195 1.82 -10.61 -1.77
C THR A 195 1.79 -9.09 -1.59
N GLN A 196 0.90 -8.58 -0.71
CA GLN A 196 0.86 -7.14 -0.38
C GLN A 196 2.22 -6.63 0.13
N LYS A 197 2.97 -7.48 0.85
CA LYS A 197 4.33 -7.17 1.32
C LYS A 197 5.33 -7.04 0.17
N ALA A 198 5.28 -7.91 -0.83
CA ALA A 198 6.14 -7.84 -2.01
C ALA A 198 5.88 -6.57 -2.83
N VAL A 199 4.60 -6.23 -3.03
CA VAL A 199 4.21 -4.97 -3.71
C VAL A 199 4.70 -3.76 -2.92
N LYS A 200 4.53 -3.75 -1.59
CA LYS A 200 5.02 -2.67 -0.73
C LYS A 200 6.55 -2.51 -0.82
N THR A 201 7.31 -3.60 -0.73
CA THR A 201 8.77 -3.56 -0.85
C THR A 201 9.22 -3.07 -2.22
N TYR A 202 8.57 -3.53 -3.29
CA TYR A 202 8.89 -3.07 -4.65
C TYR A 202 8.64 -1.57 -4.81
N VAL A 203 7.49 -1.07 -4.32
CA VAL A 203 7.16 0.35 -4.37
C VAL A 203 8.14 1.18 -3.52
N ASP A 204 8.44 0.74 -2.30
CA ASP A 204 9.36 1.45 -1.38
C ASP A 204 10.80 1.49 -1.92
N THR A 205 11.27 0.46 -2.63
CA THR A 205 12.61 0.46 -3.26
C THR A 205 12.71 1.41 -4.46
N ARG A 206 11.59 1.71 -5.13
CA ARG A 206 11.53 2.63 -6.28
C ARG A 206 11.16 4.07 -5.88
N LEU A 207 10.53 4.26 -4.72
CA LEU A 207 10.16 5.56 -4.16
C LEU A 207 10.87 5.77 -2.82
N PRO A 208 12.13 6.25 -2.84
CA PRO A 208 12.91 6.41 -1.62
C PRO A 208 12.27 7.42 -0.65
N LYS A 209 12.43 7.17 0.64
CA LYS A 209 12.10 8.13 1.70
C LYS A 209 12.80 9.46 1.45
N GLY A 210 12.07 10.56 1.60
CA GLY A 210 12.58 11.90 1.33
C GLY A 210 12.33 12.41 -0.08
N LEU A 211 11.78 11.58 -0.99
CA LEU A 211 11.35 12.04 -2.31
C LEU A 211 10.25 13.09 -2.17
N ILE A 212 10.44 14.24 -2.83
CA ILE A 212 9.48 15.34 -2.86
C ILE A 212 8.75 15.33 -4.19
N SER A 213 7.42 15.39 -4.14
CA SER A 213 6.56 15.46 -5.33
C SER A 213 5.59 16.65 -5.23
N MET A 214 5.17 17.16 -6.39
CA MET A 214 4.09 18.16 -6.46
C MET A 214 2.73 17.47 -6.36
N TRP A 215 1.82 18.07 -5.60
CA TRP A 215 0.51 17.53 -5.28
C TRP A 215 -0.59 18.58 -5.44
N SER A 216 -1.65 18.23 -6.17
CA SER A 216 -2.80 19.11 -6.43
C SER A 216 -4.03 18.77 -5.58
N GLY A 217 -4.02 17.66 -4.84
CA GLY A 217 -5.13 17.23 -4.00
C GLY A 217 -5.20 17.98 -2.67
N GLN A 218 -6.37 18.00 -2.05
CA GLN A 218 -6.57 18.58 -0.71
C GLN A 218 -6.07 17.64 0.39
N ASP A 219 -6.32 16.34 0.25
CA ASP A 219 -5.89 15.33 1.22
C ASP A 219 -4.52 14.78 0.88
N ILE A 220 -3.62 14.73 1.85
CA ILE A 220 -2.27 14.17 1.67
C ILE A 220 -2.36 12.64 1.75
N PRO A 221 -1.87 11.90 0.72
CA PRO A 221 -1.93 10.44 0.73
C PRO A 221 -1.19 9.82 1.91
N LYS A 222 -1.70 8.70 2.42
CA LYS A 222 -1.01 7.93 3.48
C LYS A 222 0.41 7.58 3.04
N GLY A 223 1.36 7.73 3.95
CA GLY A 223 2.79 7.51 3.67
C GLY A 223 3.51 8.71 3.06
N TRP A 224 2.84 9.87 2.99
CA TRP A 224 3.41 11.17 2.61
C TRP A 224 3.09 12.22 3.67
N VAL A 225 3.87 13.31 3.70
CA VAL A 225 3.70 14.46 4.60
C VAL A 225 3.91 15.77 3.85
N LEU A 226 3.35 16.88 4.33
CA LEU A 226 3.53 18.20 3.74
C LEU A 226 4.95 18.73 3.98
N CYS A 227 5.55 19.38 2.98
CA CYS A 227 6.82 20.07 3.11
C CYS A 227 6.64 21.47 3.74
N ASP A 228 6.29 21.51 5.03
CA ASP A 228 6.01 22.71 5.81
C ASP A 228 7.05 23.03 6.90
N GLY A 229 8.12 22.22 6.99
CA GLY A 229 9.16 22.36 8.01
C GLY A 229 8.92 21.50 9.25
N THR A 230 7.76 20.87 9.38
CA THR A 230 7.47 19.89 10.43
C THR A 230 7.96 18.50 10.01
N ASN A 231 8.02 17.54 10.95
CA ASN A 231 8.34 16.14 10.67
C ASN A 231 9.66 15.92 9.89
N ASN A 232 10.67 16.76 10.12
CA ASN A 232 11.95 16.78 9.40
C ASN A 232 11.82 17.01 7.87
N THR A 233 10.74 17.64 7.42
CA THR A 233 10.57 18.08 6.03
C THR A 233 11.21 19.44 5.83
N PRO A 234 11.64 19.80 4.60
CA PRO A 234 11.95 21.19 4.28
C PRO A 234 10.66 22.01 4.24
N ASP A 235 10.70 23.26 4.72
CA ASP A 235 9.61 24.23 4.50
C ASP A 235 9.73 24.85 3.11
N LEU A 236 8.86 24.40 2.20
CA LEU A 236 8.75 24.85 0.81
C LEU A 236 7.54 25.76 0.56
N SER A 237 6.82 26.15 1.61
CA SER A 237 5.61 26.98 1.50
C SER A 237 5.96 28.33 0.88
N GLY A 238 5.22 28.73 -0.17
CA GLY A 238 5.41 30.02 -0.84
C GLY A 238 6.76 30.21 -1.54
N ARG A 239 7.49 29.12 -1.86
CA ARG A 239 8.82 29.19 -2.46
C ARG A 239 8.84 28.61 -3.86
N PHE A 240 9.62 29.24 -4.73
CA PHE A 240 9.96 28.67 -6.02
C PHE A 240 11.20 27.78 -5.87
N ILE A 241 11.15 26.57 -6.47
CA ILE A 241 12.23 25.59 -6.32
C ILE A 241 13.29 25.84 -7.38
N VAL A 242 14.54 25.91 -6.92
CA VAL A 242 15.74 26.01 -7.75
C VAL A 242 16.57 24.74 -7.61
N GLY A 243 17.15 24.28 -8.72
CA GLY A 243 18.03 23.11 -8.72
C GLY A 243 19.31 23.37 -7.92
N MET A 244 19.78 22.35 -7.21
CA MET A 244 21.06 22.44 -6.50
C MET A 244 22.21 22.61 -7.50
N GLU A 245 23.13 23.52 -7.23
CA GLU A 245 24.36 23.72 -7.98
C GLU A 245 25.57 23.29 -7.14
N LYS A 246 26.28 22.26 -7.59
CA LYS A 246 27.34 21.58 -6.81
C LYS A 246 28.41 22.53 -6.25
N ASN A 247 28.80 23.55 -7.02
CA ASN A 247 29.95 24.41 -6.69
C ASN A 247 29.54 25.83 -6.28
N ASN A 248 28.25 26.08 -6.02
CA ASN A 248 27.76 27.39 -5.62
C ASN A 248 27.16 27.33 -4.21
N PRO A 249 27.71 28.05 -3.22
CA PRO A 249 27.21 28.02 -1.85
C PRO A 249 25.79 28.60 -1.69
N GLU A 250 25.31 29.38 -2.65
CA GLU A 250 23.95 29.96 -2.64
C GLU A 250 22.89 28.93 -3.05
N TYR A 251 23.22 27.95 -3.89
CA TYR A 251 22.30 26.92 -4.41
C TYR A 251 22.60 25.53 -3.83
N GLN A 252 22.86 25.48 -2.52
CA GLN A 252 22.97 24.21 -1.77
C GLN A 252 21.62 23.77 -1.22
N ILE A 253 21.45 22.46 -0.97
CA ILE A 253 20.21 21.91 -0.41
C ILE A 253 19.85 22.62 0.91
N GLY A 254 18.60 23.08 1.01
CA GLY A 254 18.07 23.76 2.19
C GLY A 254 18.34 25.27 2.26
N LYS A 255 19.15 25.85 1.36
CA LYS A 255 19.31 27.30 1.25
C LYS A 255 18.02 27.95 0.74
N LYS A 256 17.72 29.15 1.27
CA LYS A 256 16.54 29.95 0.94
C LYS A 256 16.99 31.36 0.58
N GLY A 257 16.33 32.00 -0.36
CA GLY A 257 16.63 33.35 -0.82
C GLY A 257 15.52 33.93 -1.68
N GLY A 258 15.77 35.10 -2.28
CA GLY A 258 14.81 35.83 -3.10
C GLY A 258 13.90 36.77 -2.31
N ALA A 259 13.14 37.58 -3.05
CA ALA A 259 12.18 38.54 -2.51
C ALA A 259 10.93 38.57 -3.40
N ASN A 260 9.75 38.68 -2.78
CA ASN A 260 8.47 38.79 -3.49
C ASN A 260 8.34 40.16 -4.17
N GLU A 261 8.80 41.21 -3.50
CA GLU A 261 8.78 42.57 -4.00
C GLU A 261 10.17 43.21 -3.85
N VAL A 262 10.54 44.05 -4.80
CA VAL A 262 11.81 44.79 -4.79
C VAL A 262 11.53 46.28 -4.94
N THR A 263 12.03 47.07 -3.98
CA THR A 263 12.08 48.53 -4.09
C THR A 263 13.42 48.94 -4.67
N LEU A 264 13.41 49.66 -5.78
CA LEU A 264 14.64 50.13 -6.42
C LEU A 264 15.34 51.15 -5.54
N THR A 265 16.64 50.95 -5.34
CA THR A 265 17.53 51.95 -4.74
C THR A 265 17.98 52.97 -5.78
N GLN A 266 18.47 54.13 -5.33
CA GLN A 266 19.02 55.15 -6.24
C GLN A 266 20.14 54.60 -7.14
N ALA A 267 20.97 53.68 -6.63
CA ALA A 267 22.05 53.05 -7.40
C ALA A 267 21.55 52.11 -8.50
N GLN A 268 20.30 51.64 -8.42
CA GLN A 268 19.68 50.75 -9.40
C GLN A 268 18.88 51.52 -10.47
N MET A 269 18.81 52.85 -10.40
CA MET A 269 18.15 53.66 -11.42
C MET A 269 19.14 54.03 -12.54
N PRO A 270 18.79 53.81 -13.82
CA PRO A 270 19.60 54.30 -14.93
C PRO A 270 19.80 55.83 -14.89
N SER A 271 20.92 56.29 -15.45
CA SER A 271 21.14 57.72 -15.67
C SER A 271 20.01 58.30 -16.51
N HIS A 272 19.41 59.39 -16.02
CA HIS A 272 18.32 60.08 -16.69
C HIS A 272 18.44 61.60 -16.49
N THR A 273 17.73 62.36 -17.32
CA THR A 273 17.63 63.82 -17.21
C THR A 273 16.17 64.23 -17.20
N HIS A 274 15.88 65.40 -16.64
CA HIS A 274 14.55 65.97 -16.65
C HIS A 274 14.50 67.14 -17.63
N LEU A 275 13.39 67.23 -18.37
CA LEU A 275 13.11 68.37 -19.23
C LEU A 275 12.52 69.50 -18.39
N ASP A 276 13.13 70.68 -18.48
CA ASP A 276 12.53 71.92 -18.02
C ASP A 276 11.70 72.51 -19.16
N ASN A 277 10.37 72.53 -19.01
CA ASN A 277 9.42 72.94 -20.06
C ASN A 277 9.36 74.47 -20.25
N GLY A 278 10.44 75.16 -19.90
CA GLY A 278 10.59 76.61 -19.94
C GLY A 278 10.33 77.25 -18.57
N HIS A 279 11.22 78.15 -18.19
CA HIS A 279 11.02 79.13 -17.14
C HIS A 279 11.52 80.50 -17.63
N THR A 280 10.97 81.59 -17.09
CA THR A 280 11.35 82.95 -17.49
C THR A 280 12.14 83.64 -16.39
N HIS A 281 13.20 84.34 -16.79
CA HIS A 281 13.88 85.29 -15.92
C HIS A 281 13.27 86.68 -16.13
N GLY A 282 12.89 87.35 -15.05
CA GLY A 282 12.44 88.73 -15.11
C GLY A 282 13.63 89.68 -14.98
N VAL A 283 13.70 90.74 -15.78
CA VAL A 283 14.60 91.87 -15.53
C VAL A 283 13.81 92.95 -14.80
N ASN A 284 14.31 93.39 -13.65
CA ASN A 284 13.76 94.56 -12.96
C ASN A 284 14.67 95.75 -13.24
N ASP A 285 14.19 96.65 -14.09
CA ASP A 285 14.72 98.00 -14.21
C ASP A 285 13.76 98.94 -13.46
N PRO A 286 14.12 99.41 -12.25
CA PRO A 286 13.28 100.34 -11.50
C PRO A 286 13.13 101.70 -12.20
N GLY A 287 13.83 101.91 -13.32
CA GLY A 287 13.96 103.20 -13.97
C GLY A 287 14.93 104.08 -13.18
N HIS A 288 15.71 104.87 -13.89
CA HIS A 288 16.49 105.95 -13.30
C HIS A 288 16.17 107.24 -14.04
N ASN A 289 16.20 108.35 -13.30
CA ASN A 289 15.93 109.68 -13.84
C ASN A 289 17.06 110.61 -13.40
N HIS A 290 17.54 111.44 -14.32
CA HIS A 290 18.37 112.58 -14.01
C HIS A 290 17.45 113.75 -13.64
N ASN A 291 17.04 113.81 -12.37
CA ASN A 291 16.10 114.84 -11.95
C ASN A 291 16.67 116.23 -12.21
N HIS A 292 15.86 117.04 -12.87
CA HIS A 292 16.15 118.34 -13.43
C HIS A 292 16.39 119.35 -12.30
N GLY A 293 17.66 119.69 -12.06
CA GLY A 293 17.99 120.96 -11.44
C GLY A 293 17.46 122.08 -12.35
N ASN A 294 16.71 123.00 -11.75
CA ASN A 294 16.06 124.14 -12.38
C ASN A 294 17.04 124.91 -13.30
N PHE A 295 16.97 124.74 -14.63
CA PHE A 295 17.72 125.58 -15.58
C PHE A 295 17.01 126.93 -15.74
N ASN A 296 16.96 127.70 -14.65
CA ASN A 296 16.53 129.09 -14.71
C ASN A 296 17.75 129.99 -14.60
N GLY A 297 18.36 130.29 -15.74
CA GLY A 297 19.53 131.15 -15.80
C GLY A 297 20.20 131.12 -17.16
N LEU A 298 19.62 131.84 -18.12
CA LEU A 298 20.25 132.25 -19.36
C LEU A 298 21.53 133.05 -19.04
N VAL A 299 22.69 132.40 -18.98
CA VAL A 299 23.98 133.10 -18.92
C VAL A 299 24.46 133.34 -20.35
N ARG A 300 24.07 134.48 -20.90
CA ARG A 300 24.71 135.03 -22.10
C ARG A 300 26.06 135.62 -21.67
N PHE A 301 27.15 134.91 -21.97
CA PHE A 301 28.46 135.55 -22.04
C PHE A 301 28.54 136.29 -23.37
N THR A 302 28.05 137.53 -23.42
CA THR A 302 28.44 138.44 -24.49
C THR A 302 29.84 138.93 -24.20
N ASN A 303 30.75 138.58 -25.10
CA ASN A 303 32.15 139.00 -25.10
C ASN A 303 32.29 140.52 -24.91
N LYS A 304 33.14 140.88 -23.94
CA LYS A 304 34.15 141.95 -23.99
C LYS A 304 33.85 143.31 -23.32
N ASP A 305 34.76 143.61 -22.39
CA ASP A 305 35.33 144.88 -21.92
C ASP A 305 34.58 146.21 -22.13
N THR A 306 34.40 146.93 -21.01
CA THR A 306 34.52 148.40 -20.95
C THR A 306 35.10 148.81 -19.59
N THR A 307 36.43 148.88 -19.45
CA THR A 307 37.33 150.06 -19.64
C THR A 307 37.62 150.84 -18.35
N ASP A 308 38.92 151.00 -18.11
CA ASP A 308 39.56 151.97 -17.22
C ASP A 308 39.19 153.43 -17.58
N THR A 309 39.21 154.30 -16.57
CA THR A 309 39.14 155.77 -16.57
C THR A 309 37.84 156.50 -16.93
N MET A 310 37.00 156.76 -15.91
CA MET A 310 36.85 158.08 -15.23
C MET A 310 35.45 158.23 -14.60
N ASP A 311 35.43 158.64 -13.33
CA ASP A 311 34.31 159.13 -12.53
C ASP A 311 32.95 158.44 -12.68
N ASN A 312 32.67 157.40 -11.88
CA ASN A 312 32.38 157.37 -10.42
C ASN A 312 30.89 157.38 -10.04
N ASN A 313 30.00 156.95 -10.95
CA ASN A 313 28.73 156.32 -10.61
C ASN A 313 28.14 155.56 -11.83
N THR A 314 27.25 154.61 -11.56
CA THR A 314 26.30 153.94 -12.46
C THR A 314 26.84 152.89 -13.44
N GLY A 315 26.87 151.66 -12.94
CA GLY A 315 26.96 150.46 -13.77
C GLY A 315 26.71 149.20 -12.95
N SER A 316 25.48 149.05 -12.47
CA SER A 316 24.99 147.87 -11.74
C SER A 316 25.44 146.55 -12.35
N GLY A 317 26.40 145.92 -11.69
CA GLY A 317 26.77 144.52 -11.90
C GLY A 317 26.99 143.88 -10.54
N ARG A 318 25.92 143.76 -9.75
CA ARG A 318 25.91 142.83 -8.61
C ARG A 318 26.03 141.43 -9.19
N GLU A 319 27.25 140.94 -9.32
CA GLU A 319 27.45 139.53 -9.65
C GLU A 319 27.13 138.75 -8.37
N PHE A 320 25.88 138.30 -8.31
CA PHE A 320 25.40 137.40 -7.29
C PHE A 320 26.27 136.15 -7.34
N ALA A 321 27.04 135.89 -6.29
CA ALA A 321 27.66 134.59 -6.09
C ALA A 321 26.54 133.53 -6.15
N LEU A 322 26.44 132.84 -7.29
CA LEU A 322 25.60 131.67 -7.45
C LEU A 322 26.23 130.57 -6.59
N ASN A 323 25.90 130.59 -5.30
CA ASN A 323 26.40 129.64 -4.29
C ASN A 323 25.86 128.21 -4.49
N ASN A 324 25.39 127.87 -5.69
CA ASN A 324 24.73 126.60 -5.96
C ASN A 324 25.42 125.89 -7.13
N PHE A 325 26.63 125.39 -6.87
CA PHE A 325 27.29 124.41 -7.73
C PHE A 325 26.66 123.04 -7.46
N GLY A 326 25.71 122.64 -8.29
CA GLY A 326 25.18 121.28 -8.28
C GLY A 326 26.11 120.33 -9.06
N THR A 327 26.81 119.45 -8.39
CA THR A 327 27.59 118.37 -9.03
C THR A 327 26.61 117.31 -9.57
N ILE A 328 26.66 117.00 -10.87
CA ILE A 328 25.93 115.84 -11.41
C ILE A 328 26.56 114.58 -10.81
N GLN A 329 25.83 113.89 -9.94
CA GLN A 329 26.29 112.63 -9.37
C GLN A 329 25.98 111.49 -10.35
N SER A 330 27.00 110.68 -10.67
CA SER A 330 26.79 109.43 -11.41
C SER A 330 25.91 108.52 -10.58
N ASN A 331 24.81 108.04 -11.18
CA ASN A 331 23.90 107.10 -10.52
C ASN A 331 23.97 105.76 -11.25
N LYS A 332 24.10 104.66 -10.52
CA LYS A 332 23.98 103.31 -11.09
C LYS A 332 22.49 103.04 -11.32
N THR A 333 22.12 102.43 -12.44
CA THR A 333 20.71 102.20 -12.83
C THR A 333 19.95 101.25 -11.90
N GLY A 334 20.66 100.47 -11.08
CA GLY A 334 20.05 99.52 -10.15
C GLY A 334 19.35 98.33 -10.84
N VAL A 335 19.58 98.14 -12.14
CA VAL A 335 19.02 97.01 -12.90
C VAL A 335 19.46 95.70 -12.26
N SER A 336 18.50 94.82 -12.01
CA SER A 336 18.72 93.50 -11.40
C SER A 336 18.00 92.42 -12.18
N ILE A 337 18.56 91.21 -12.19
CA ILE A 337 17.89 90.02 -12.74
C ILE A 337 17.18 89.30 -11.59
N LYS A 338 15.88 89.05 -11.75
CA LYS A 338 15.13 88.15 -10.88
C LYS A 338 15.50 86.71 -11.24
N THR A 339 16.17 86.02 -10.32
CA THR A 339 16.46 84.59 -10.45
C THR A 339 15.17 83.79 -10.38
N ALA A 340 14.90 83.01 -11.43
CA ALA A 340 13.86 82.00 -11.44
C ALA A 340 14.54 80.62 -11.32
N LYS A 341 13.90 79.69 -10.59
CA LYS A 341 14.37 78.30 -10.47
C LYS A 341 13.76 77.47 -11.59
N ALA A 342 14.53 76.51 -12.12
CA ALA A 342 14.02 75.51 -13.05
C ALA A 342 12.86 74.72 -12.41
N ASN A 343 11.81 74.45 -13.18
CA ASN A 343 10.60 73.78 -12.68
C ASN A 343 10.67 72.27 -12.93
N LEU A 344 11.56 71.60 -12.21
CA LEU A 344 11.73 70.15 -12.30
C LEU A 344 10.71 69.45 -11.40
N GLN A 345 9.74 68.74 -12.01
CA GLN A 345 8.78 67.95 -11.27
C GLN A 345 9.35 66.57 -10.90
N SER A 346 9.03 66.10 -9.69
CA SER A 346 9.33 64.73 -9.28
C SER A 346 8.35 63.76 -9.96
N THR A 347 8.88 62.84 -10.77
CA THR A 347 8.10 61.77 -11.39
C THR A 347 8.51 60.43 -10.79
N GLY A 348 7.53 59.65 -10.35
CA GLY A 348 7.75 58.32 -9.75
C GLY A 348 7.07 58.17 -8.39
N GLY A 349 6.65 56.96 -8.05
CA GLY A 349 5.92 56.66 -6.81
C GLY A 349 6.76 55.97 -5.73
N ASN A 350 8.04 55.64 -6.01
CA ASN A 350 8.92 54.87 -5.12
C ASN A 350 8.28 53.57 -4.58
N LYS A 351 7.36 52.98 -5.36
CA LYS A 351 6.68 51.73 -4.98
C LYS A 351 7.56 50.54 -5.35
N ALA A 352 7.49 49.49 -4.53
CA ALA A 352 8.07 48.21 -4.90
C ALA A 352 7.38 47.66 -6.16
N HIS A 353 8.10 46.85 -6.92
CA HIS A 353 7.51 46.10 -8.03
C HIS A 353 7.38 44.62 -7.64
N GLU A 354 6.29 44.01 -8.08
CA GLU A 354 6.08 42.56 -8.00
C GLU A 354 7.16 41.86 -8.82
N ASN A 355 7.78 40.84 -8.24
CA ASN A 355 8.91 40.12 -8.82
C ASN A 355 8.57 38.65 -9.13
N ARG A 356 7.33 38.20 -8.90
CA ARG A 356 6.90 36.83 -9.18
C ARG A 356 6.41 36.66 -10.62
N PRO A 357 6.79 35.57 -11.31
CA PRO A 357 6.15 35.17 -12.56
C PRO A 357 4.70 34.70 -12.29
N PRO A 358 3.81 34.70 -13.32
CA PRO A 358 2.51 34.04 -13.20
C PRO A 358 2.66 32.59 -12.71
N TYR A 359 1.86 32.19 -11.71
CA TYR A 359 2.03 30.90 -11.04
C TYR A 359 0.71 30.15 -10.78
N PHE A 360 0.81 28.82 -10.67
CA PHE A 360 -0.25 27.93 -10.20
C PHE A 360 0.26 27.22 -8.94
N VAL A 361 -0.58 27.13 -7.90
CA VAL A 361 -0.16 26.61 -6.59
C VAL A 361 -0.39 25.11 -6.50
N LEU A 362 0.68 24.38 -6.23
CA LEU A 362 0.68 22.98 -5.84
C LEU A 362 1.32 22.84 -4.46
N ALA A 363 0.88 21.86 -3.69
CA ALA A 363 1.57 21.46 -2.47
C ALA A 363 2.84 20.67 -2.83
N TYR A 364 3.87 20.79 -2.01
CA TYR A 364 5.00 19.86 -2.03
C TYR A 364 4.81 18.85 -0.91
N ILE A 365 4.83 17.56 -1.24
CA ILE A 365 4.71 16.46 -0.28
C ILE A 365 5.95 15.57 -0.33
N MET A 366 6.36 15.04 0.81
CA MET A 366 7.55 14.19 0.98
C MET A 366 7.16 12.76 1.38
N LYS A 367 7.76 11.77 0.73
CA LYS A 367 7.56 10.34 1.04
C LYS A 367 8.19 9.99 2.40
N LEU A 368 7.41 9.36 3.28
CA LEU A 368 7.84 8.85 4.60
C LEU A 368 8.63 7.56 4.55
#